data_AF-A0A6J4YDK1-F1
#
_entry.id   AF-A0A6J4YDK1-F1
#
_cell.length_a   1.000
_cell.length_b   1.000
_cell.length_c   1.000
_cell.angle_alpha   90.00
_cell.angle_beta   90.00
_cell.angle_gamma   90.00
#
_symmetry.space_group_name_H-M   'P 1'
#
loop_
_entity.id
_entity.type
_entity.pdbx_description
1 polymer ?
#
loop_
_entity_poly.entity_id
_entity_poly.type
_entity_poly.pdbx_seq_one_letter_code
_entity_poly.pdbx_strand_id
1 'polypeptide(L)'
;MRFVLQKAGGIQFPEDGADIDEDLYLAPQQALQGGPYAYYLRRQSKRLVVKIPAGIRAGQRIRLEGLGAAGKAGGKPGDLFLKVHIRKPLLQSIKDFFARGKTI
;
A
#
# COMPACT_ATOMS: atom_id res chain seq x y z
N MET A 1 21.66 6.92 19.15
CA MET A 1 21.47 8.30 18.64
C MET A 1 22.27 8.43 17.35
N ARG A 2 21.62 8.56 16.18
CA ARG A 2 22.31 8.65 14.88
C ARG A 2 22.30 10.10 14.42
N PHE A 3 23.49 10.70 14.40
CA PHE A 3 23.73 12.10 14.10
C PHE A 3 23.31 12.42 12.66
N VAL A 4 22.35 13.33 12.51
CA VAL A 4 22.02 13.97 11.23
C VAL A 4 22.94 15.17 11.11
N LEU A 5 24.05 15.05 10.36
CA LEU A 5 24.90 16.19 10.05
C LEU A 5 24.29 16.99 8.91
N GLN A 6 24.08 18.27 9.18
CA GLN A 6 23.50 19.24 8.26
C GLN A 6 24.53 19.65 7.20
N LYS A 7 24.14 19.46 5.93
CA LYS A 7 24.33 20.33 4.77
C LYS A 7 25.57 21.25 4.77
N ALA A 8 26.54 20.90 3.92
CA ALA A 8 27.52 21.83 3.37
C ALA A 8 27.70 21.54 1.86
N GLY A 9 27.42 22.55 1.03
CA GLY A 9 27.85 22.64 -0.39
C GLY A 9 27.26 21.63 -1.37
N GLY A 10 26.17 21.97 -2.08
CA GLY A 10 25.81 21.47 -3.42
C GLY A 10 25.62 19.96 -3.68
N ILE A 11 26.07 19.09 -2.79
CA ILE A 11 26.07 17.64 -2.92
C ILE A 11 24.95 17.13 -2.01
N GLN A 12 23.86 16.70 -2.63
CA GLN A 12 22.83 15.95 -1.93
C GLN A 12 23.36 14.53 -1.73
N PHE A 13 23.45 14.07 -0.49
CA PHE A 13 23.89 12.70 -0.21
C PHE A 13 22.79 11.71 -0.61
N PRO A 14 23.12 10.57 -1.25
CA PRO A 14 22.15 9.51 -1.50
C PRO A 14 21.50 9.07 -0.19
N GLU A 15 20.18 9.23 -0.07
CA GLU A 15 19.40 8.74 1.06
C GLU A 15 18.49 7.62 0.56
N ASP A 16 18.62 6.43 1.14
CA ASP A 16 17.73 5.33 0.81
C ASP A 16 16.29 5.65 1.23
N GLY A 17 15.35 5.22 0.38
CA GLY A 17 13.93 5.36 0.62
C GLY A 17 13.49 4.50 1.80
N ALA A 18 12.57 5.03 2.60
CA ALA A 18 11.97 4.28 3.70
C ALA A 18 11.02 3.18 3.20
N ASP A 19 10.99 2.07 3.95
CA ASP A 19 9.95 1.06 3.80
C ASP A 19 8.58 1.63 4.18
N ILE A 20 7.54 1.19 3.48
CA ILE A 20 6.16 1.63 3.68
C ILE A 20 5.32 0.42 4.09
N ASP A 21 4.53 0.58 5.15
CA ASP A 21 3.47 -0.36 5.52
C ASP A 21 2.11 0.20 5.11
N GLU A 22 1.32 -0.59 4.39
CA GLU A 22 -0.06 -0.26 3.99
C GLU A 22 -1.00 -1.45 4.27
N ASP A 23 -2.26 -1.13 4.54
CA ASP A 23 -3.29 -2.14 4.79
C ASP A 23 -4.02 -2.51 3.50
N LEU A 24 -3.89 -3.77 3.08
CA LEU A 24 -4.60 -4.34 1.95
C LEU A 24 -5.89 -5.00 2.42
N TYR A 25 -7.02 -4.37 2.09
CA TYR A 25 -8.32 -4.90 2.42
C TYR A 25 -8.87 -5.81 1.31
N LEU A 26 -9.14 -7.08 1.64
CA LEU A 26 -9.69 -8.07 0.71
C LEU A 26 -11.07 -8.53 1.16
N ALA A 27 -11.96 -8.81 0.20
CA ALA A 27 -13.15 -9.60 0.48
C ALA A 27 -12.78 -11.07 0.76
N PRO A 28 -13.59 -11.82 1.53
CA PRO A 28 -13.34 -13.24 1.78
C PRO A 28 -13.16 -14.05 0.49
N GLN A 29 -14.01 -13.78 -0.51
CA GLN A 29 -13.93 -14.44 -1.82
C GLN A 29 -12.59 -14.18 -2.53
N GLN A 30 -12.07 -12.95 -2.44
CA GLN A 30 -10.79 -12.58 -3.06
C GLN A 30 -9.61 -13.24 -2.36
N ALA A 31 -9.67 -13.33 -1.02
CA ALA A 31 -8.64 -14.00 -0.24
C ALA A 31 -8.60 -15.51 -0.52
N LEU A 32 -9.76 -16.13 -0.76
CA LEU A 32 -9.89 -17.53 -1.13
C LEU A 32 -9.43 -17.80 -2.57
N GLN A 33 -9.94 -17.03 -3.53
CA GLN A 33 -9.63 -17.21 -4.95
C GLN A 33 -8.16 -16.88 -5.27
N GLY A 34 -7.61 -15.85 -4.61
CA GLY A 34 -6.33 -15.27 -4.99
C GLY A 34 -6.36 -14.66 -6.40
N GLY A 35 -5.17 -14.34 -6.93
CA GLY A 35 -4.99 -13.80 -8.26
C GLY A 35 -4.33 -12.42 -8.29
N PRO A 36 -4.13 -11.86 -9.50
CA PRO A 36 -3.63 -10.50 -9.67
C PRO A 36 -4.74 -9.49 -9.35
N TYR A 37 -4.54 -8.66 -8.34
CA TYR A 37 -5.46 -7.58 -8.00
C TYR A 37 -4.81 -6.22 -8.19
N ALA A 38 -5.53 -5.32 -8.85
CA ALA A 38 -5.11 -3.93 -8.95
C ALA A 38 -5.30 -3.24 -7.60
N TYR A 39 -4.22 -2.68 -7.08
CA TYR A 39 -4.19 -1.90 -5.85
C TYR A 39 -3.72 -0.48 -6.18
N TYR A 40 -4.42 0.51 -5.63
CA TYR A 40 -4.11 1.92 -5.84
C TYR A 40 -3.39 2.46 -4.61
N LEU A 41 -2.10 2.76 -4.77
CA LEU A 41 -1.28 3.30 -3.70
C LEU A 41 -1.66 4.76 -3.48
N ARG A 42 -2.34 5.05 -2.36
CA ARG A 42 -2.87 6.39 -2.08
C ARG A 42 -1.79 7.47 -2.04
N ARG A 43 -0.60 7.11 -1.56
CA ARG A 43 0.51 8.06 -1.37
C ARG A 43 1.18 8.52 -2.66
N GLN A 44 1.14 7.71 -3.71
CA GLN A 44 1.85 7.97 -4.98
C GLN A 44 0.91 8.05 -6.19
N SER A 45 -0.41 7.96 -5.98
CA SER A 45 -1.42 7.89 -7.05
C SER A 45 -1.08 6.85 -8.13
N LYS A 46 -0.39 5.77 -7.73
CA LYS A 46 0.13 4.74 -8.63
C LYS A 46 -0.72 3.50 -8.54
N ARG A 47 -1.04 2.90 -9.70
CA ARG A 47 -1.70 1.61 -9.78
C ARG A 47 -0.64 0.51 -9.79
N LEU A 48 -0.78 -0.45 -8.89
CA LEU A 48 0.09 -1.62 -8.75
C LEU A 48 -0.73 -2.89 -8.98
N VAL A 49 -0.12 -3.92 -9.54
CA VAL A 49 -0.73 -5.25 -9.66
C VAL A 49 -0.11 -6.13 -8.59
N VAL A 50 -0.90 -6.49 -7.58
CA VAL A 50 -0.46 -7.31 -6.45
C VAL A 50 -0.93 -8.73 -6.70
N LYS A 51 0.02 -9.68 -6.74
CA LYS A 51 -0.30 -11.11 -6.87
C LYS A 51 -0.62 -11.68 -5.49
N ILE A 52 -1.88 -12.01 -5.28
CA ILE A 52 -2.35 -12.57 -4.02
C ILE A 52 -2.42 -14.09 -4.15
N PRO A 53 -1.75 -14.86 -3.27
CA PRO A 53 -1.90 -16.31 -3.27
C PRO A 53 -3.31 -16.72 -2.85
N ALA A 54 -3.82 -17.80 -3.43
CA ALA A 54 -5.09 -18.40 -3.03
C ALA A 54 -5.02 -18.88 -1.58
N GLY A 55 -6.07 -18.65 -0.81
CA GLY A 55 -6.14 -19.03 0.60
C GLY A 55 -5.31 -18.13 1.53
N ILE A 56 -5.02 -16.88 1.14
CA ILE A 56 -4.32 -15.94 2.02
C ILE A 56 -5.14 -15.67 3.29
N ARG A 57 -4.46 -15.58 4.43
CA ARG A 57 -5.05 -15.33 5.75
C ARG A 57 -4.88 -13.87 6.14
N ALA A 58 -5.81 -13.37 6.96
CA ALA A 58 -5.65 -12.07 7.59
C ALA A 58 -4.36 -12.01 8.44
N GLY A 59 -3.68 -10.88 8.42
CA GLY A 59 -2.42 -10.66 9.12
C GLY A 59 -1.16 -11.04 8.32
N GLN A 60 -1.30 -11.74 7.18
CA GLN A 60 -0.15 -12.00 6.30
C GLN A 60 0.36 -10.70 5.68
N ARG A 61 1.67 -10.63 5.41
CA ARG A 61 2.34 -9.48 4.80
C ARG A 61 2.86 -9.86 3.42
N ILE A 62 2.50 -9.10 2.41
CA ILE A 62 3.01 -9.23 1.03
C ILE A 62 4.07 -8.15 0.85
N ARG A 63 5.31 -8.55 0.56
CA ARG A 63 6.41 -7.62 0.24
C ARG A 63 6.42 -7.33 -1.25
N LEU A 64 6.50 -6.05 -1.58
CA LEU A 64 6.65 -5.53 -2.92
C LEU A 64 7.95 -4.74 -2.99
N GLU A 65 8.94 -5.33 -3.64
CA GLU A 65 10.31 -4.80 -3.66
C GLU A 65 10.42 -3.50 -4.45
N GLY A 66 11.08 -2.50 -3.87
CA GLY A 66 11.31 -1.20 -4.52
C GLY A 66 10.07 -0.34 -4.76
N LEU A 67 8.92 -0.70 -4.17
CA LEU A 67 7.66 0.04 -4.25
C LEU A 67 7.35 0.88 -2.99
N GLY A 68 8.31 0.98 -2.07
CA GLY A 68 8.26 1.83 -0.89
C GLY A 68 8.48 3.31 -1.22
N ALA A 69 9.07 4.05 -0.28
CA ALA A 69 9.36 5.46 -0.51
C ALA A 69 10.51 5.61 -1.52
N ALA A 70 10.45 6.67 -2.33
CA ALA A 70 11.55 7.00 -3.22
C ALA A 70 12.78 7.42 -2.40
N GLY A 71 13.96 6.90 -2.76
CA GLY A 71 15.22 7.42 -2.26
C GLY A 71 15.49 8.83 -2.80
N LYS A 72 16.35 9.58 -2.12
CA LYS A 72 16.78 10.91 -2.53
C LYS A 72 18.21 10.85 -3.07
N ALA A 73 18.52 11.76 -4.00
CA ALA A 73 19.87 11.95 -4.55
C ALA A 73 20.55 10.65 -5.03
N GLY A 74 19.77 9.75 -5.67
CA GLY A 74 20.27 8.46 -6.19
C GLY A 74 20.24 7.31 -5.19
N GLY A 75 19.70 7.50 -3.98
CA GLY A 75 19.44 6.40 -3.03
C GLY A 75 18.40 5.41 -3.56
N LYS A 76 18.48 4.16 -3.09
CA LYS A 76 17.57 3.09 -3.55
C LYS A 76 16.15 3.33 -3.01
N PRO A 77 15.09 2.98 -3.74
CA PRO A 77 13.75 2.98 -3.17
C PRO A 77 13.62 1.92 -2.07
N GLY A 78 12.83 2.20 -1.04
CA GLY A 78 12.47 1.23 -0.02
C GLY A 78 11.44 0.21 -0.53
N ASP A 79 10.98 -0.68 0.36
CA ASP A 79 10.00 -1.70 0.04
C ASP A 79 8.59 -1.34 0.52
N LEU A 80 7.57 -1.92 -0.12
CA LEU A 80 6.18 -1.78 0.30
C LEU A 80 5.68 -3.10 0.90
N PHE A 81 5.27 -3.06 2.15
CA PHE A 81 4.67 -4.17 2.87
C PHE A 81 3.16 -3.98 2.94
N LEU A 82 2.42 -4.86 2.28
CA LEU A 82 0.97 -4.89 2.33
C LEU A 82 0.50 -5.89 3.37
N LYS A 83 -0.09 -5.41 4.47
CA LYS A 83 -0.70 -6.26 5.49
C LYS A 83 -2.12 -6.61 5.09
N VAL A 84 -2.44 -7.89 5.03
CA VAL A 84 -3.73 -8.36 4.54
C VAL A 84 -4.78 -8.29 5.65
N HIS A 85 -5.85 -7.56 5.38
CA HIS A 85 -7.03 -7.47 6.22
C HIS A 85 -8.22 -8.03 5.45
N ILE A 86 -8.79 -9.14 5.92
CA ILE A 86 -10.02 -9.68 5.34
C ILE A 86 -11.18 -8.86 5.92
N ARG A 87 -11.83 -8.07 5.07
CA ARG A 87 -13.04 -7.34 5.46
C ARG A 87 -14.09 -8.37 5.83
N LYS A 88 -14.49 -8.37 7.10
CA LYS A 88 -15.76 -8.99 7.48
C LYS A 88 -16.86 -8.16 6.80
N PRO A 89 -17.80 -8.77 6.07
CA PRO A 89 -18.94 -8.05 5.53
C PRO A 89 -19.78 -7.60 6.73
N LEU A 90 -19.46 -6.45 7.31
CA LEU A 90 -20.24 -5.95 8.43
C LEU A 90 -21.54 -5.33 7.92
N LEU A 91 -21.55 -4.66 6.77
CA LEU A 91 -22.74 -3.99 6.24
C LEU A 91 -22.50 -3.62 4.77
N GLN A 92 -23.37 -4.10 3.89
CA GLN A 92 -23.62 -3.55 2.54
C GLN A 92 -24.12 -2.08 2.62
N SER A 93 -24.49 -1.61 3.82
CA SER A 93 -25.39 -0.47 4.08
C SER A 93 -24.79 0.95 4.01
N ILE A 94 -23.72 1.18 3.27
CA ILE A 94 -23.34 2.58 2.92
C ILE A 94 -23.53 2.83 1.43
N LYS A 95 -23.54 1.78 0.60
CA LYS A 95 -23.74 1.94 -0.85
C LYS A 95 -25.19 2.26 -1.22
N ASP A 96 -26.16 1.76 -0.45
CA ASP A 96 -27.59 2.11 -0.58
C ASP A 96 -27.96 3.49 -0.03
N PHE A 97 -27.10 4.10 0.79
CA PHE A 97 -27.41 5.41 1.39
C PHE A 97 -27.06 6.58 0.46
N PHE A 98 -26.02 6.44 -0.37
CA PHE A 98 -25.61 7.50 -1.31
C PHE A 98 -26.33 7.47 -2.67
N ALA A 99 -27.18 6.47 -2.94
CA ALA A 99 -27.98 6.39 -4.17
C ALA A 99 -29.37 7.08 -4.07
N ARG A 100 -29.71 7.73 -2.96
CA ARG A 100 -31.01 8.39 -2.72
C ARG A 100 -30.93 9.89 -2.47
N GLY A 101 -30.01 10.58 -3.12
CA GLY A 101 -29.84 12.03 -2.99
C GLY A 101 -29.70 12.74 -4.33
N LYS A 102 -30.62 12.51 -5.28
CA LYS A 102 -30.76 13.37 -6.47
C LYS A 102 -32.22 13.68 -6.75
N THR A 103 -32.75 14.60 -5.96
CA THR A 103 -33.89 15.46 -6.28
C THR A 103 -33.84 16.60 -5.28
N ILE A 104 -33.46 17.78 -5.75
CA ILE A 104 -34.27 19.01 -5.86
C ILE A 104 -33.50 19.92 -6.83
#